data_AF-A0A920M1Y9-F1
#
_entry.id   AF-A0A920M1Y9-F1
#
_cell.length_a   1.000
_cell.length_b   1.000
_cell.length_c   1.000
_cell.angle_alpha   90.00
_cell.angle_beta   90.00
_cell.angle_gamma   90.00
#
_symmetry.space_group_name_H-M   'P 1'
#
loop_
_entity.id
_entity.type
_entity.pdbx_description
1 polymer ?
#
loop_
_entity_poly.entity_id
_entity_poly.type
_entity_poly.pdbx_seq_one_letter_code
_entity_poly.pdbx_strand_id
1 'polypeptide(L)'
;MLTKKKTLSITIPAGVDHGDKVRLSGEGNDVRGGVSGDLYVIVNVIPNKLFERDGKDLYCEAPITFETAVLGGSIKIPTLESYISLKIPASTQTGKIFRVHGKGATSVHDSSRGDLLCRVVVEAPENLSSEQKEAFKKLSDQTSDKNYPISKSFANAADDFVKS
;
A
#
# COMPACT_ATOMS: atom_id res chain seq x y z
N MET A 1 -42.05 3.25 -26.31
CA MET A 1 -40.90 2.35 -26.10
C MET A 1 -41.19 1.50 -24.87
N LEU A 2 -41.22 0.18 -25.00
CA LEU A 2 -41.43 -0.71 -23.85
C LEU A 2 -40.07 -0.93 -23.17
N THR A 3 -39.85 -0.27 -22.04
CA THR A 3 -38.69 -0.53 -21.17
C THR A 3 -38.86 -1.91 -20.52
N LYS A 4 -38.15 -2.91 -21.05
CA LYS A 4 -38.13 -4.28 -20.51
C LYS A 4 -37.03 -4.36 -19.46
N LYS A 5 -37.38 -4.65 -18.20
CA LYS A 5 -36.37 -4.91 -17.16
C LYS A 5 -35.79 -6.31 -17.38
N LYS A 6 -34.47 -6.41 -17.47
CA LYS A 6 -33.73 -7.68 -17.59
C LYS A 6 -32.65 -7.70 -16.50
N THR A 7 -32.55 -8.81 -15.78
CA THR A 7 -31.47 -9.06 -14.82
C THR A 7 -30.39 -9.86 -15.54
N LEU A 8 -29.15 -9.39 -15.48
CA LEU A 8 -27.99 -10.04 -16.10
C LEU A 8 -27.00 -10.44 -15.03
N SER A 9 -26.49 -11.67 -15.12
CA SER A 9 -25.39 -12.14 -14.30
C SER A 9 -24.09 -11.95 -15.05
N ILE A 10 -23.12 -11.34 -14.38
CA ILE A 10 -21.79 -11.09 -14.92
C ILE A 10 -20.75 -11.64 -13.96
N THR A 11 -19.77 -12.38 -14.49
CA THR A 11 -18.60 -12.84 -13.72
C THR A 11 -17.47 -11.85 -13.96
N ILE A 12 -17.01 -11.21 -12.89
CA ILE A 12 -15.87 -10.29 -12.94
C ILE A 12 -14.58 -11.11 -12.74
N PRO A 13 -13.65 -11.13 -13.71
CA PRO A 13 -12.39 -11.86 -13.56
C PRO A 13 -11.54 -11.34 -12.40
N ALA A 14 -10.79 -12.24 -11.75
CA ALA A 14 -9.80 -11.80 -10.77
C ALA A 14 -8.73 -10.93 -11.45
N GLY A 15 -8.37 -9.83 -10.81
CA GLY A 15 -7.31 -8.95 -11.30
C GLY A 15 -7.76 -7.76 -12.13
N VAL A 16 -9.06 -7.61 -12.43
CA VAL A 16 -9.56 -6.41 -13.11
C VAL A 16 -9.15 -5.15 -12.36
N ASP A 17 -8.86 -4.10 -13.11
CA ASP A 17 -8.43 -2.81 -12.59
C ASP A 17 -9.52 -1.73 -12.78
N HIS A 18 -9.30 -0.58 -12.16
CA HIS A 18 -10.16 0.58 -12.32
C HIS A 18 -10.19 1.01 -13.79
N GLY A 19 -11.40 1.10 -14.36
CA GLY A 19 -11.61 1.48 -15.76
C GLY A 19 -11.68 0.29 -16.74
N ASP A 20 -11.42 -0.94 -16.29
CA ASP A 20 -11.56 -2.13 -17.13
C ASP A 20 -13.00 -2.30 -17.61
N LYS A 21 -13.14 -2.77 -18.85
CA LYS A 21 -14.42 -2.93 -19.54
C LYS A 21 -14.74 -4.41 -19.71
N VAL A 22 -15.85 -4.85 -19.12
CA VAL A 22 -16.40 -6.18 -19.38
C VAL A 22 -17.54 -6.06 -20.39
N ARG A 23 -17.41 -6.79 -21.50
CA ARG A 23 -18.38 -6.79 -22.60
C ARG A 23 -19.38 -7.93 -22.42
N LEU A 24 -20.67 -7.61 -22.45
CA LEU A 24 -21.77 -8.56 -22.56
C LEU A 24 -22.36 -8.47 -23.97
N SER A 25 -22.01 -9.44 -24.81
CA SER A 25 -22.36 -9.42 -26.23
C SER A 25 -23.86 -9.62 -26.44
N GLY A 26 -24.49 -8.77 -27.26
CA GLY A 26 -25.92 -8.86 -27.58
C GLY A 26 -26.88 -8.46 -26.44
N GLU A 27 -26.34 -7.89 -25.35
CA GLU A 27 -27.11 -7.44 -24.18
C GLU A 27 -27.31 -5.92 -24.12
N GLY A 28 -26.90 -5.21 -25.18
CA GLY A 28 -27.11 -3.79 -25.36
C GLY A 28 -28.50 -3.45 -25.90
N ASN A 29 -28.66 -2.22 -26.39
CA ASN A 29 -29.94 -1.75 -26.90
C ASN A 29 -30.37 -2.54 -28.15
N ASP A 30 -31.65 -2.92 -28.17
CA ASP A 30 -32.28 -3.59 -29.30
C ASP A 30 -32.97 -2.56 -30.21
N VAL A 31 -32.90 -2.80 -31.52
CA VAL A 31 -33.55 -1.99 -32.56
C VAL A 31 -34.53 -2.90 -33.29
N ARG A 32 -35.78 -2.44 -33.52
CA ARG A 32 -36.80 -3.25 -34.19
C ARG A 32 -36.29 -3.77 -35.54
N GLY A 33 -36.12 -5.09 -35.64
CA GLY A 33 -35.64 -5.78 -36.85
C GLY A 33 -34.11 -5.90 -36.97
N GLY A 34 -33.35 -5.53 -35.94
CA GLY A 34 -31.88 -5.60 -35.89
C GLY A 34 -31.34 -6.58 -34.85
N VAL A 35 -30.01 -6.67 -34.78
CA VAL A 35 -29.29 -7.40 -33.72
C VAL A 35 -29.07 -6.45 -32.54
N SER A 36 -29.31 -6.93 -31.32
CA SER A 36 -28.98 -6.18 -30.11
C SER A 36 -27.51 -5.77 -30.08
N GLY A 37 -27.24 -4.54 -29.63
CA GLY A 37 -25.88 -4.08 -29.37
C GLY A 37 -25.22 -4.80 -28.19
N ASP A 38 -24.06 -4.31 -27.76
CA ASP A 38 -23.37 -4.84 -26.58
C ASP A 38 -23.58 -3.94 -25.37
N LEU A 39 -23.56 -4.55 -24.18
CA LEU A 39 -23.51 -3.83 -22.91
C LEU A 39 -22.07 -3.85 -22.39
N TYR A 40 -21.52 -2.67 -22.11
CA TYR A 40 -20.21 -2.52 -21.48
C TYR A 40 -20.38 -2.17 -20.01
N VAL A 41 -19.78 -2.97 -19.14
CA VAL A 41 -19.69 -2.71 -17.70
C VAL A 41 -18.29 -2.20 -17.41
N ILE A 42 -18.19 -0.99 -16.84
CA ILE A 42 -16.92 -0.39 -16.44
C ILE A 42 -16.71 -0.67 -14.96
N VAL A 43 -15.56 -1.26 -14.61
CA VAL A 43 -15.20 -1.57 -13.24
C VAL A 43 -14.69 -0.31 -12.53
N ASN A 44 -15.26 -0.01 -11.36
CA ASN A 44 -14.77 1.03 -10.48
C ASN A 44 -14.26 0.40 -9.17
N VAL A 45 -12.94 0.37 -8.98
CA VAL A 45 -12.32 -0.11 -7.75
C VAL A 45 -12.45 0.94 -6.65
N ILE A 46 -13.05 0.55 -5.53
CA ILE A 46 -13.24 1.43 -4.37
C ILE A 46 -11.90 1.59 -3.63
N PRO A 47 -11.50 2.81 -3.23
CA PRO A 47 -10.30 3.04 -2.43
C PRO A 47 -10.31 2.21 -1.14
N ASN A 48 -9.18 1.57 -0.84
CA ASN A 48 -8.98 0.80 0.39
C ASN A 48 -8.13 1.61 1.39
N LYS A 49 -8.39 1.47 2.69
CA LYS A 49 -7.66 2.21 3.74
C LYS A 49 -6.25 1.68 4.01
N LEU A 50 -5.97 0.43 3.62
CA LEU A 50 -4.71 -0.26 3.91
C LEU A 50 -3.86 -0.50 2.67
N PHE A 51 -4.51 -0.67 1.52
CA PHE A 51 -3.85 -1.03 0.27
C PHE A 51 -4.10 0.00 -0.83
N GLU A 52 -3.02 0.42 -1.45
CA GLU A 52 -3.04 1.09 -2.75
C GLU A 52 -2.52 0.09 -3.80
N ARG A 53 -3.16 0.05 -4.97
CA ARG A 53 -2.80 -0.87 -6.05
C ARG A 53 -2.19 -0.08 -7.19
N ASP A 54 -1.01 -0.50 -7.64
CA ASP A 54 -0.39 -0.03 -8.88
C ASP A 54 -0.09 -1.23 -9.77
N GLY A 55 -0.88 -1.38 -10.83
CA GLY A 55 -0.84 -2.54 -11.71
C GLY A 55 -1.10 -3.86 -10.94
N LYS A 56 -0.07 -4.68 -10.79
CA LYS A 56 -0.14 -5.95 -10.04
C LYS A 56 0.39 -5.84 -8.61
N ASP A 57 1.09 -4.78 -8.29
CA ASP A 57 1.73 -4.59 -6.99
C ASP A 57 0.77 -3.88 -6.03
N LEU A 58 0.89 -4.21 -4.75
CA LEU A 58 0.14 -3.58 -3.67
C LEU A 58 1.10 -2.84 -2.77
N TYR A 59 0.67 -1.67 -2.30
CA TYR A 59 1.39 -0.83 -1.38
C TYR A 59 0.59 -0.74 -0.09
N CYS A 60 1.27 -0.94 1.04
CA CYS A 60 0.69 -0.68 2.34
C CYS A 60 1.68 0.06 3.24
N GLU A 61 1.16 0.86 4.16
CA GLU A 61 1.97 1.47 5.20
C GLU A 61 1.75 0.73 6.53
N ALA A 62 2.84 0.35 7.18
CA ALA A 62 2.81 -0.36 8.46
C ALA A 62 3.54 0.46 9.54
N PRO A 63 2.84 0.91 10.59
CA PRO A 63 3.49 1.57 11.70
C PRO A 63 4.36 0.57 12.47
N ILE A 64 5.54 1.02 12.89
CA ILE A 64 6.44 0.27 13.78
C ILE A 64 6.82 1.16 14.96
N THR A 65 7.00 0.54 16.13
CA THR A 65 7.44 1.27 17.31
C THR A 65 8.91 1.68 17.19
N PHE A 66 9.30 2.72 17.93
CA PHE A 66 10.69 3.16 17.98
C PHE A 66 11.66 2.05 18.41
N GLU A 67 11.27 1.21 19.37
CA GLU A 67 12.08 0.09 19.84
C GLU A 67 12.29 -0.95 18.74
N THR A 68 11.23 -1.26 17.97
CA THR A 68 11.32 -2.20 16.84
C THR A 68 12.20 -1.63 15.73
N ALA A 69 12.14 -0.32 15.48
CA ALA A 69 13.01 0.35 14.52
C ALA A 69 14.49 0.28 14.94
N VAL A 70 14.78 0.50 16.22
CA VAL A 70 16.15 0.54 16.76
C VAL A 70 16.73 -0.86 16.93
N LEU A 71 16.01 -1.76 17.61
CA LEU A 71 16.49 -3.08 18.04
C LEU A 71 16.17 -4.20 17.02
N GLY A 72 15.28 -3.92 16.07
CA GLY A 72 14.71 -4.93 15.18
C GLY A 72 13.63 -5.76 15.88
N GLY A 73 13.02 -6.66 15.14
CA GLY A 73 11.93 -7.50 15.63
C GLY A 73 11.10 -8.09 14.51
N SER A 74 9.82 -8.28 14.77
CA SER A 74 8.85 -8.66 13.76
C SER A 74 7.52 -7.96 13.98
N ILE A 75 6.83 -7.67 12.88
CA ILE A 75 5.49 -7.10 12.89
C ILE A 75 4.54 -8.00 12.11
N LYS A 76 3.25 -7.90 12.40
CA LYS A 76 2.21 -8.63 11.67
C LYS A 76 1.56 -7.69 10.66
N ILE A 77 1.67 -8.01 9.37
CA ILE A 77 1.06 -7.20 8.30
C ILE A 77 -0.05 -7.97 7.59
N PRO A 78 -1.14 -7.29 7.19
CA PRO A 78 -2.19 -7.91 6.40
C PRO A 78 -1.73 -8.12 4.95
N THR A 79 -2.26 -9.16 4.32
CA THR A 79 -2.25 -9.36 2.86
C THR A 79 -3.70 -9.50 2.39
N LEU A 80 -3.94 -9.70 1.09
CA LEU A 80 -5.29 -9.95 0.57
C LEU A 80 -5.93 -11.25 1.11
N GLU A 81 -5.14 -12.21 1.60
CA GLU A 81 -5.61 -13.56 1.98
C GLU A 81 -5.48 -13.83 3.47
N SER A 82 -4.37 -13.38 4.05
CA SER A 82 -3.98 -13.73 5.41
C SER A 82 -3.05 -12.69 6.00
N TYR A 83 -2.69 -12.87 7.26
CA TYR A 83 -1.62 -12.10 7.87
C TYR A 83 -0.30 -12.84 7.77
N ILE A 84 0.79 -12.08 7.63
CA ILE A 84 2.15 -12.61 7.63
C ILE A 84 3.00 -11.87 8.66
N SER A 85 4.05 -12.55 9.15
CA SER A 85 5.06 -11.94 10.00
C SER A 85 6.17 -11.37 9.14
N LEU A 86 6.38 -10.05 9.19
CA LEU A 86 7.46 -9.36 8.52
C LEU A 86 8.60 -9.10 9.51
N LYS A 87 9.79 -9.61 9.21
CA LYS A 87 11.00 -9.39 10.02
C LYS A 87 11.56 -8.00 9.75
N ILE A 88 11.73 -7.22 10.82
CA ILE A 88 12.32 -5.88 10.78
C ILE A 88 13.76 -5.95 11.28
N PRO A 89 14.76 -5.64 10.44
CA PRO A 89 16.15 -5.52 10.89
C PRO A 89 16.33 -4.36 11.88
N ALA A 90 17.32 -4.48 12.76
CA ALA A 90 17.75 -3.38 13.61
C ALA A 90 18.17 -2.15 12.79
N SER A 91 18.04 -0.97 13.40
CA SER A 91 18.34 0.33 12.77
C SER A 91 17.55 0.62 11.49
N THR A 92 16.31 0.10 11.40
CA THR A 92 15.41 0.38 10.28
C THR A 92 14.91 1.81 10.33
N GLN A 93 15.07 2.55 9.23
CA GLN A 93 14.62 3.92 9.09
C GLN A 93 13.17 3.98 8.58
N THR A 94 12.45 5.04 8.95
CA THR A 94 11.13 5.33 8.41
C THR A 94 11.18 5.47 6.88
N GLY A 95 10.14 5.04 6.18
CA GLY A 95 10.08 5.03 4.72
C GLY A 95 10.76 3.84 4.06
N LYS A 96 11.47 2.98 4.81
CA LYS A 96 12.05 1.75 4.23
C LYS A 96 10.94 0.84 3.70
N ILE A 97 11.15 0.31 2.50
CA ILE A 97 10.19 -0.58 1.83
C ILE A 97 10.67 -2.03 1.92
N PHE A 98 9.79 -2.90 2.41
CA PHE A 98 9.98 -4.33 2.42
C PHE A 98 9.10 -4.97 1.36
N ARG A 99 9.70 -5.73 0.45
CA ARG A 99 9.00 -6.47 -0.60
C ARG A 99 8.66 -7.87 -0.12
N VAL A 100 7.38 -8.23 -0.19
CA VAL A 100 6.89 -9.59 0.03
C VAL A 100 6.42 -10.15 -1.30
N HIS A 101 7.20 -11.12 -1.80
CA HIS A 101 7.00 -11.68 -3.13
C HIS A 101 5.68 -12.45 -3.24
N GLY A 102 4.96 -12.24 -4.34
CA GLY A 102 3.74 -12.98 -4.68
C GLY A 102 2.55 -12.69 -3.77
N LYS A 103 2.56 -11.55 -3.06
CA LYS A 103 1.46 -11.10 -2.18
C LYS A 103 0.71 -9.86 -2.70
N GLY A 104 0.95 -9.48 -3.94
CA GLY A 104 0.19 -8.46 -4.67
C GLY A 104 -1.10 -8.99 -5.29
N ALA A 105 -1.66 -8.23 -6.23
CA ALA A 105 -2.84 -8.59 -7.00
C ALA A 105 -2.49 -9.56 -8.14
N THR A 106 -3.48 -10.38 -8.53
CA THR A 106 -3.38 -11.24 -9.71
C THR A 106 -3.61 -10.41 -10.98
N SER A 107 -2.85 -10.68 -12.03
CA SER A 107 -3.03 -10.09 -13.36
C SER A 107 -4.09 -10.85 -14.16
N VAL A 108 -4.94 -10.12 -14.89
CA VAL A 108 -5.97 -10.69 -15.77
C VAL A 108 -5.35 -11.41 -16.98
N HIS A 109 -4.17 -10.97 -17.44
CA HIS A 109 -3.62 -11.35 -18.75
C HIS A 109 -2.79 -12.64 -18.70
N ASP A 110 -2.05 -12.87 -17.63
CA ASP A 110 -1.04 -13.94 -17.54
C ASP A 110 -1.15 -14.77 -16.25
N SER A 111 -2.19 -14.54 -15.44
CA SER A 111 -2.37 -15.18 -14.11
C SER A 111 -1.17 -15.01 -13.16
N SER A 112 -0.22 -14.11 -13.50
CA SER A 112 0.90 -13.79 -12.64
C SER A 112 0.43 -12.95 -11.47
N ARG A 113 1.20 -12.96 -10.39
CA ARG A 113 0.89 -12.18 -9.20
C ARG A 113 1.99 -11.17 -8.95
N GLY A 114 1.60 -9.96 -8.57
CA GLY A 114 2.55 -8.95 -8.11
C GLY A 114 2.99 -9.18 -6.67
N ASP A 115 3.65 -8.18 -6.13
CA ASP A 115 4.23 -8.18 -4.80
C ASP A 115 3.51 -7.23 -3.86
N LEU A 116 3.68 -7.44 -2.55
CA LEU A 116 3.27 -6.47 -1.54
C LEU A 116 4.51 -5.66 -1.12
N LEU A 117 4.47 -4.36 -1.36
CA LEU A 117 5.46 -3.38 -0.92
C LEU A 117 4.98 -2.72 0.36
N CYS A 118 5.53 -3.18 1.49
CA CYS A 118 5.23 -2.64 2.80
C CYS A 118 6.21 -1.53 3.15
N ARG A 119 5.76 -0.28 3.17
CA ARG A 119 6.53 0.85 3.69
C ARG A 119 6.36 0.92 5.20
N VAL A 120 7.45 0.89 5.95
CA VAL A 120 7.38 1.07 7.40
C VAL A 120 7.39 2.55 7.77
N VAL A 121 6.58 2.91 8.75
CA VAL A 121 6.53 4.26 9.32
C VAL A 121 6.86 4.15 10.80
N VAL A 122 7.92 4.81 11.25
CA VAL A 122 8.25 4.83 12.67
C VAL A 122 7.28 5.75 13.38
N GLU A 123 6.51 5.21 14.32
CA GLU A 123 5.54 5.95 15.11
C GLU A 123 6.23 6.57 16.34
N ALA A 124 6.04 7.89 16.52
CA ALA A 124 6.46 8.57 17.73
C ALA A 124 5.42 8.35 18.84
N PRO A 125 5.80 7.90 20.04
CA PRO A 125 4.83 7.63 21.10
C PRO A 125 4.24 8.93 21.66
N GLU A 126 2.93 8.92 21.86
CA GLU A 126 2.19 10.04 22.46
C GLU A 126 1.90 9.79 23.96
N ASN A 127 1.51 10.84 24.69
CA ASN A 127 1.07 10.76 26.09
C ASN A 127 2.07 10.12 27.07
N LEU A 128 3.37 10.43 26.90
CA LEU A 128 4.44 9.89 27.74
C LEU A 128 4.41 10.41 29.19
N SER A 129 4.65 9.50 30.15
CA SER A 129 4.89 9.81 31.56
C SER A 129 6.22 10.53 31.78
N SER A 130 6.40 11.12 32.97
CA SER A 130 7.67 11.77 33.34
C SER A 130 8.86 10.82 33.26
N GLU A 131 8.69 9.58 33.74
CA GLU A 131 9.73 8.54 33.70
C GLU A 131 10.10 8.15 32.26
N GLN A 132 9.09 7.99 31.39
CA GLN A 132 9.31 7.66 29.98
C GLN A 132 10.04 8.78 29.25
N LYS A 133 9.68 10.05 29.50
CA LYS A 133 10.39 11.21 28.94
C LYS A 133 11.84 11.26 29.41
N GLU A 134 12.10 10.95 30.68
CA GLU A 134 13.46 10.91 31.22
C GLU A 134 14.31 9.82 30.57
N ALA A 135 13.73 8.65 30.27
CA ALA A 135 14.42 7.59 29.54
C ALA A 135 14.84 8.05 28.13
N PHE A 136 13.98 8.75 27.40
CA PHE A 136 14.32 9.32 26.09
C PHE A 136 15.43 10.39 26.20
N LYS A 137 15.40 11.24 27.23
CA LYS A 137 16.48 12.22 27.46
C LYS A 137 17.83 11.55 27.72
N LYS A 138 17.86 10.54 28.60
CA LYS A 138 19.08 9.78 28.89
C LYS A 138 19.66 9.14 27.63
N LEU A 139 18.81 8.61 26.75
CA LEU A 139 19.24 8.09 25.45
C LEU A 139 19.80 9.22 24.57
N SER A 140 19.10 10.35 24.47
CA SER A 140 19.53 11.51 23.70
C SER A 140 20.92 11.99 24.12
N ASP A 141 21.19 12.08 25.43
CA ASP A 141 22.48 12.51 25.99
C ASP A 141 23.63 11.56 25.67
N GLN A 142 23.33 10.28 25.36
CA GLN A 142 24.30 9.25 25.01
C GLN A 142 24.53 9.10 23.49
N THR A 143 23.73 9.81 22.70
CA THR A 143 23.83 9.78 21.23
C THR A 143 24.52 11.02 20.69
N SER A 144 25.08 10.91 19.48
CA SER A 144 25.76 12.01 18.79
C SER A 144 25.45 11.97 17.30
N ASP A 145 26.00 12.90 16.53
CA ASP A 145 25.88 12.91 15.06
C ASP A 145 26.33 11.60 14.39
N LYS A 146 27.18 10.81 15.06
CA LYS A 146 27.59 9.48 14.60
C LYS A 146 26.41 8.49 14.54
N ASN A 147 25.41 8.69 15.40
CA ASN A 147 24.20 7.88 15.48
C ASN A 147 23.09 8.37 14.54
N TYR A 148 23.20 9.62 14.03
CA TYR A 148 22.18 10.25 13.18
C TYR A 148 22.77 10.72 11.82
N PRO A 149 23.27 9.80 10.98
CA PRO A 149 23.95 10.15 9.73
C PRO A 149 23.03 10.88 8.73
N ILE A 150 21.73 10.57 8.71
CA ILE A 150 20.75 11.24 7.84
C ILE A 150 20.59 12.70 8.23
N SER A 151 20.38 12.98 9.53
CA SER A 151 20.26 14.34 10.06
C SER A 151 21.52 15.16 9.79
N LYS A 152 22.70 14.56 9.99
CA LYS A 152 23.98 15.19 9.67
C LYS A 152 24.11 15.52 8.18
N SER A 153 23.76 14.58 7.30
CA SER A 153 23.81 14.79 5.86
C SER A 153 22.86 15.91 5.41
N PHE A 154 21.67 15.98 6.02
CA PHE A 154 20.72 17.05 5.75
C PHE A 154 21.25 18.41 6.19
N ALA A 155 21.79 18.51 7.41
CA ALA A 155 22.36 19.76 7.93
C ALA A 155 23.47 20.30 7.03
N ASN A 156 24.39 19.44 6.59
CA ASN A 156 25.45 19.82 5.65
C ASN A 156 24.89 20.33 4.32
N ALA A 157 23.94 19.61 3.73
CA ALA A 157 23.33 20.00 2.46
C ALA A 157 22.57 21.33 2.56
N ALA A 158 21.91 21.58 3.69
CA ALA A 158 21.22 22.84 3.97
C ALA A 158 22.21 24.01 4.10
N ASP A 159 23.31 23.82 4.80
CA ASP A 159 24.37 24.83 4.94
C ASP A 159 24.99 25.20 3.59
N ASP A 160 25.22 24.21 2.72
CA ASP A 160 25.75 24.41 1.37
C ASP A 160 24.76 25.19 0.50
N PHE A 161 23.46 24.88 0.59
CA PHE A 161 22.41 25.56 -0.16
C PHE A 161 22.22 27.03 0.25
N VAL A 162 22.34 27.34 1.54
CA VAL A 162 22.21 28.74 2.02
C VAL A 162 23.42 29.59 1.64
N LYS A 163 24.59 28.98 1.42
CA LYS A 163 25.84 29.69 1.06
C LYS A 163 25.99 29.93 -0.45
N SER A 164 25.20 29.25 -1.29
CA SER A 164 25.13 29.47 -2.74
C SER A 164 24.20 30.61 -3.11
#